data_AF-A0A968D108-F1
#
_entry.id   AF-A0A968D108-F1
#
_cell.length_a   1.000
_cell.length_b   1.000
_cell.length_c   1.000
_cell.angle_alpha   90.00
_cell.angle_beta   90.00
_cell.angle_gamma   90.00
#
_symmetry.space_group_name_H-M   'P 1'
#
loop_
_entity.id
_entity.type
_entity.pdbx_description
1 polymer ?
#
loop_
_entity_poly.entity_id
_entity_poly.type
_entity_poly.pdbx_seq_one_letter_code
_entity_poly.pdbx_strand_id
1 'polypeptide(L)'
;EFFTIPVFGATFDENDVYAGPDTPDNTLENRVARGNPVPHYTGSFSLNLRVFKNLNIYVLTDWATGLSVFNNTDIFAARFGNKPRFNELATQLGVAGTGVAGFSSPVEGVEELTPGTAEYNAAAEEFARLDWRFDYNFVEDADFFKLREISISYSLRDILPKLFGANSYLRDL
;
A
#
# COMPACT_ATOMS: atom_id res chain seq x y z
N GLU A 1 -5.74 -17.39 0.80
CA GLU A 1 -4.34 -17.06 0.47
C GLU A 1 -4.22 -16.72 -1.01
N PHE A 2 -3.26 -15.87 -1.37
CA PHE A 2 -2.90 -15.68 -2.77
C PHE A 2 -1.85 -16.72 -3.15
N PHE A 3 -2.05 -17.41 -4.26
CA PHE A 3 -1.07 -18.35 -4.80
C PHE A 3 -0.49 -17.73 -6.06
N THR A 4 0.80 -17.43 -6.05
CA THR A 4 1.49 -16.69 -7.13
C THR A 4 2.87 -17.29 -7.40
N ILE A 5 3.49 -16.89 -8.50
CA ILE A 5 4.82 -17.37 -8.90
C ILE A 5 5.87 -16.48 -8.26
N PRO A 6 6.81 -17.02 -7.47
CA PRO A 6 7.82 -16.19 -6.83
C PRO A 6 8.76 -15.56 -7.87
N VAL A 7 9.19 -14.34 -7.56
CA VAL A 7 10.30 -13.67 -8.25
C VAL A 7 11.51 -13.72 -7.34
N PHE A 8 12.56 -14.42 -7.77
CA PHE A 8 13.77 -14.62 -6.98
C PHE A 8 14.77 -13.47 -7.12
N GLY A 9 14.81 -12.85 -8.30
CA GLY A 9 15.76 -11.79 -8.60
C GLY A 9 15.79 -11.45 -10.08
N ALA A 10 16.95 -11.02 -10.56
CA ALA A 10 17.19 -10.72 -11.96
C ALA A 10 18.00 -11.81 -12.66
N THR A 11 17.76 -11.97 -13.96
CA THR A 11 18.60 -12.74 -14.88
C THR A 11 19.35 -11.78 -15.79
N PHE A 12 20.52 -12.22 -16.25
CA PHE A 12 21.41 -11.43 -17.11
C PHE A 12 21.78 -12.23 -18.35
N ASP A 13 22.03 -11.52 -19.46
CA ASP A 13 22.52 -12.12 -20.70
C ASP A 13 24.05 -12.32 -20.72
N GLU A 14 24.61 -12.73 -21.85
CA GLU A 14 26.05 -12.96 -22.02
C GLU A 14 26.91 -11.70 -21.86
N ASN A 15 26.31 -10.50 -21.87
CA ASN A 15 26.97 -9.20 -21.72
C ASN A 15 26.67 -8.54 -20.37
N ASP A 16 26.18 -9.31 -19.38
CA ASP A 16 25.76 -8.82 -18.07
C ASP A 16 24.61 -7.79 -18.11
N VAL A 17 23.83 -7.75 -19.21
CA VAL A 17 22.67 -6.88 -19.36
C VAL A 17 21.43 -7.60 -18.80
N TYR A 18 20.56 -6.85 -18.12
CA TYR A 18 19.31 -7.37 -17.58
C TYR A 18 18.44 -8.04 -18.67
N ALA A 19 18.17 -9.33 -18.49
CA ALA A 19 17.39 -10.16 -19.42
C ALA A 19 15.94 -10.39 -18.97
N GLY A 20 15.63 -10.12 -17.71
CA GLY A 20 14.30 -10.33 -17.14
C GLY A 20 14.34 -10.86 -15.71
N PRO A 21 13.18 -11.04 -15.07
CA PRO A 21 13.10 -11.58 -13.72
C PRO A 21 13.40 -13.08 -13.70
N ASP A 22 14.11 -13.53 -12.66
CA ASP A 22 14.32 -14.94 -12.35
C ASP A 22 13.07 -15.51 -11.67
N THR A 23 12.34 -16.34 -12.40
CA THR A 23 11.08 -16.95 -11.97
C THR A 23 11.00 -18.39 -12.48
N PRO A 24 10.43 -19.33 -11.72
CA PRO A 24 10.18 -20.67 -12.23
C PRO A 24 9.10 -20.65 -13.30
N ASP A 25 9.00 -21.73 -14.08
CA ASP A 25 7.95 -21.88 -15.10
C ASP A 25 6.55 -21.67 -14.49
N ASN A 26 5.67 -21.01 -15.24
CA ASN A 26 4.29 -20.74 -14.84
C ASN A 26 3.42 -22.01 -14.90
N THR A 27 3.63 -22.89 -13.94
CA THR A 27 2.86 -24.11 -13.72
C THR A 27 2.15 -24.04 -12.36
N LEU A 28 1.08 -24.82 -12.19
CA LEU A 28 0.36 -24.89 -10.92
C LEU A 28 1.24 -25.37 -9.75
N GLU A 29 2.25 -26.20 -10.04
CA GLU A 29 3.15 -26.81 -9.05
C GLU A 29 4.17 -25.81 -8.48
N ASN A 30 4.52 -24.78 -9.26
CA ASN A 30 5.51 -23.76 -8.87
C ASN A 30 4.88 -22.55 -8.16
N ARG A 31 3.55 -22.50 -8.00
CA ARG A 31 2.87 -21.40 -7.31
C ARG A 31 2.98 -21.59 -5.80
N VAL A 32 3.38 -20.55 -5.10
CA VAL A 32 3.55 -20.55 -3.64
C VAL A 32 2.50 -19.67 -2.97
N ALA A 33 2.14 -20.01 -1.74
CA ALA A 33 1.30 -19.16 -0.91
C ALA A 33 2.05 -17.86 -0.57
N ARG A 34 1.44 -16.72 -0.89
CA ARG A 34 1.95 -15.38 -0.65
C ARG A 34 0.82 -14.57 -0.03
N GLY A 35 0.81 -14.41 1.29
CA GLY A 35 -0.18 -13.58 2.00
C GLY A 35 -1.61 -14.14 2.04
N ASN A 36 -2.44 -13.57 2.91
CA ASN A 36 -3.81 -14.01 3.15
C ASN A 36 -4.80 -12.83 3.12
N PRO A 37 -5.84 -12.83 2.25
CA PRO A 37 -6.86 -11.78 2.25
C PRO A 37 -7.80 -11.82 3.47
N VAL A 38 -7.70 -12.84 4.31
CA VAL A 38 -8.41 -12.93 5.58
C VAL A 38 -7.43 -12.56 6.70
N PRO A 39 -7.68 -11.47 7.47
CA PRO A 39 -6.82 -11.12 8.59
C PRO A 39 -6.77 -12.23 9.65
N HIS A 40 -5.64 -12.38 10.32
CA HIS A 40 -5.49 -13.32 11.44
C HIS A 40 -6.22 -12.81 12.68
N TYR A 41 -6.14 -11.51 12.94
CA TYR A 41 -6.79 -10.86 14.06
C TYR A 41 -7.47 -9.58 13.60
N THR A 42 -8.65 -9.32 14.14
CA THR A 42 -9.38 -8.07 13.94
C THR A 42 -9.94 -7.59 15.25
N GLY A 43 -10.16 -6.29 15.37
CA GLY A 43 -10.79 -5.72 16.55
C GLY A 43 -11.11 -4.25 16.41
N SER A 44 -11.68 -3.70 17.47
CA SER A 44 -12.06 -2.30 17.54
C SER A 44 -11.89 -1.78 18.97
N PHE A 45 -11.53 -0.51 19.11
CA PHE A 45 -11.58 0.19 20.39
C PHE A 45 -12.63 1.29 20.32
N SER A 46 -13.45 1.39 21.37
CA SER A 46 -14.40 2.49 21.51
C SER A 46 -14.18 3.22 22.83
N LEU A 47 -14.14 4.55 22.76
CA LEU A 47 -14.07 5.43 23.92
C LEU A 47 -15.32 6.32 23.93
N ASN A 48 -16.03 6.34 25.05
CA ASN A 48 -17.08 7.31 25.31
C ASN A 48 -16.72 8.08 26.57
N LEU A 49 -16.43 9.37 26.41
CA LEU A 49 -16.01 10.27 27.46
C LEU A 49 -17.03 11.39 27.61
N ARG A 50 -17.67 11.45 28.78
CA ARG A 50 -18.44 12.63 29.20
C ARG A 50 -17.53 13.56 29.97
N VAL A 51 -17.23 14.72 29.37
CA VAL A 51 -16.45 15.79 29.99
C VAL A 51 -17.42 16.79 30.63
N PHE A 52 -17.29 16.99 31.94
CA PHE A 52 -18.28 17.72 32.75
C PHE A 52 -19.69 17.11 32.64
N LYS A 53 -20.74 17.94 32.62
CA LYS A 53 -22.13 17.49 32.45
C LYS A 53 -22.59 17.51 31.00
N ASN A 54 -21.97 18.32 30.15
CA ASN A 54 -22.62 18.74 28.92
C ASN A 54 -21.85 18.35 27.66
N LEU A 55 -20.56 18.03 27.74
CA LEU A 55 -19.75 17.64 26.58
C LEU A 55 -19.60 16.12 26.56
N ASN A 56 -19.98 15.48 25.47
CA ASN A 56 -19.69 14.07 25.22
C ASN A 56 -18.76 13.95 24.00
N ILE A 57 -17.77 13.08 24.12
CA ILE A 57 -16.83 12.74 23.07
C ILE A 57 -16.88 11.24 22.89
N TYR A 58 -17.19 10.80 21.69
CA TYR A 58 -17.16 9.40 21.28
C TYR A 58 -16.07 9.20 20.23
N VAL A 59 -15.29 8.14 20.38
CA VAL A 59 -14.26 7.73 19.43
C VAL A 59 -14.42 6.25 19.16
N LEU A 60 -14.37 5.86 17.90
CA LEU A 60 -14.35 4.47 17.45
C LEU A 60 -13.16 4.25 16.53
N THR A 61 -12.41 3.17 16.75
CA THR A 61 -11.33 2.73 15.88
C THR A 61 -11.50 1.25 15.54
N ASP A 62 -10.95 0.86 14.39
CA ASP A 62 -10.83 -0.54 13.96
C ASP A 62 -9.38 -0.86 13.65
N TRP A 63 -9.02 -2.13 13.80
CA TRP A 63 -7.72 -2.63 13.38
C TRP A 63 -7.81 -4.06 12.85
N ALA A 64 -6.84 -4.43 12.03
CA ALA A 64 -6.64 -5.78 11.54
C ALA A 64 -5.14 -6.07 11.38
N THR A 65 -4.73 -7.30 11.68
CA THR A 65 -3.35 -7.77 11.49
C THR A 65 -3.27 -9.12 10.78
N GLY A 66 -2.14 -9.36 10.11
CA GLY A 66 -1.95 -10.50 9.21
C GLY A 66 -2.80 -10.42 7.95
N LEU A 67 -3.24 -9.23 7.54
CA LEU A 67 -3.98 -9.03 6.31
C LEU A 67 -3.00 -8.81 5.16
N SER A 68 -3.25 -9.45 4.02
CA SER A 68 -2.57 -9.13 2.77
C SER A 68 -3.57 -8.72 1.70
N VAL A 69 -3.18 -7.80 0.84
CA VAL A 69 -4.00 -7.38 -0.30
C VAL A 69 -3.21 -7.51 -1.59
N PHE A 70 -3.94 -7.77 -2.67
CA PHE A 70 -3.39 -7.68 -4.01
C PHE A 70 -3.57 -6.25 -4.53
N ASN A 71 -2.47 -5.51 -4.68
CA ASN A 71 -2.47 -4.09 -5.02
C ASN A 71 -2.47 -3.85 -6.54
N ASN A 72 -3.66 -3.98 -7.14
CA ASN A 72 -3.85 -3.66 -8.57
C ASN A 72 -3.47 -2.22 -8.92
N THR A 73 -3.68 -1.26 -8.01
CA THR A 73 -3.35 0.15 -8.27
C THR A 73 -1.85 0.31 -8.50
N ASP A 74 -1.03 -0.35 -7.69
CA ASP A 74 0.42 -0.31 -7.82
C ASP A 74 0.92 -1.06 -9.08
N ILE A 75 0.29 -2.16 -9.46
CA ILE A 75 0.54 -2.83 -10.76
C ILE A 75 0.30 -1.86 -11.91
N PHE A 76 -0.85 -1.18 -11.91
CA PHE A 76 -1.17 -0.22 -12.97
C PHE A 76 -0.22 0.97 -12.98
N ALA A 77 0.20 1.44 -11.80
CA ALA A 77 1.20 2.50 -11.69
C ALA A 77 2.53 2.06 -12.31
N ALA A 78 3.02 0.85 -12.01
CA ALA A 78 4.23 0.30 -12.61
C ALA A 78 4.08 0.12 -14.13
N ARG A 79 2.98 -0.48 -14.58
CA ARG A 79 2.71 -0.75 -16.00
C ARG A 79 2.66 0.52 -16.86
N PHE A 80 2.06 1.59 -16.37
CA PHE A 80 1.84 2.82 -17.14
C PHE A 80 2.84 3.94 -16.81
N GLY A 81 4.00 3.59 -16.23
CA GLY A 81 5.07 4.55 -15.99
C GLY A 81 4.73 5.60 -14.93
N ASN A 82 3.78 5.33 -14.03
CA ASN A 82 3.40 6.19 -12.91
C ASN A 82 3.96 5.69 -11.56
N LYS A 83 5.01 4.88 -11.60
CA LYS A 83 5.75 4.42 -10.42
C LYS A 83 7.18 4.98 -10.48
N PRO A 84 7.50 6.06 -9.74
CA PRO A 84 8.79 6.76 -9.87
C PRO A 84 9.99 5.83 -9.77
N ARG A 85 10.00 4.95 -8.77
CA ARG A 85 11.11 4.02 -8.56
C ARG A 85 11.30 3.03 -9.72
N PHE A 86 10.20 2.53 -10.30
CA PHE A 86 10.26 1.66 -11.47
C PHE A 86 10.87 2.39 -12.69
N ASN A 87 10.51 3.67 -12.87
CA ASN A 87 11.06 4.49 -13.97
C ASN A 87 12.54 4.85 -13.76
N GLU A 88 12.94 5.17 -12.53
CA GLU A 88 14.35 5.42 -12.18
C GLU A 88 15.19 4.18 -12.48
N LEU A 89 14.76 3.00 -12.03
CA LEU A 89 15.45 1.74 -12.30
C LEU A 89 15.46 1.41 -13.79
N ALA A 90 14.35 1.61 -14.50
CA ALA A 90 14.32 1.43 -15.95
C ALA A 90 15.31 2.37 -16.67
N THR A 91 15.52 3.59 -16.15
CA THR A 91 16.52 4.53 -16.66
C THR A 91 17.93 4.04 -16.34
N GLN A 92 18.20 3.65 -15.09
CA GLN A 92 19.49 3.10 -14.67
C GLN A 92 19.91 1.87 -15.47
N LEU A 93 18.94 1.04 -15.90
CA LEU A 93 19.21 -0.16 -16.67
C LEU A 93 19.26 0.08 -18.19
N GLY A 94 18.97 1.31 -18.66
CA GLY A 94 18.90 1.63 -20.09
C GLY A 94 17.69 1.01 -20.83
N VAL A 95 16.64 0.62 -20.10
CA VAL A 95 15.45 -0.07 -20.66
C VAL A 95 14.20 0.80 -20.69
N ALA A 96 14.25 2.04 -20.21
CA ALA A 96 13.12 2.97 -20.24
C ALA A 96 12.60 3.16 -21.68
N GLY A 97 11.28 3.02 -21.87
CA GLY A 97 10.62 3.10 -23.18
C GLY A 97 10.68 1.79 -23.98
N THR A 98 11.25 0.72 -23.41
CA THR A 98 11.39 -0.59 -24.06
C THR A 98 10.83 -1.73 -23.20
N GLY A 99 10.49 -2.85 -23.85
CA GLY A 99 10.07 -4.08 -23.17
C GLY A 99 8.98 -3.86 -22.10
N VAL A 100 9.26 -4.30 -20.87
CA VAL A 100 8.35 -4.17 -19.72
C VAL A 100 8.16 -2.74 -19.24
N ALA A 101 9.13 -1.87 -19.53
CA ALA A 101 9.13 -0.44 -19.22
C ALA A 101 8.71 0.42 -20.44
N GLY A 102 7.92 -0.15 -21.36
CA GLY A 102 7.50 0.53 -22.59
C GLY A 102 6.68 1.82 -22.39
N PHE A 103 6.08 2.01 -21.22
CA PHE A 103 5.38 3.25 -20.85
C PHE A 103 6.18 4.16 -19.93
N SER A 104 7.37 3.75 -19.51
CA SER A 104 8.30 4.58 -18.74
C SER A 104 9.09 5.48 -19.68
N SER A 105 9.35 6.71 -19.25
CA SER A 105 10.28 7.63 -19.91
C SER A 105 11.57 7.72 -19.10
N PRO A 106 12.74 7.97 -19.74
CA PRO A 106 13.97 8.28 -19.03
C PRO A 106 13.75 9.42 -18.03
N VAL A 107 14.21 9.21 -16.79
CA VAL A 107 14.05 10.19 -15.71
C VAL A 107 15.20 11.19 -15.76
N GLU A 108 14.88 12.49 -15.78
CA GLU A 108 15.88 13.55 -15.76
C GLU A 108 16.73 13.48 -14.48
N GLY A 109 18.07 13.55 -14.64
CA GLY A 109 19.01 13.48 -13.52
C GLY A 109 19.36 12.06 -13.05
N VAL A 110 18.87 11.02 -13.74
CA VAL A 110 19.25 9.62 -13.49
C VAL A 110 20.13 9.13 -14.64
N GLU A 111 21.34 8.66 -14.29
CA GLU A 111 22.29 8.13 -15.27
C GLU A 111 22.13 6.62 -15.46
N GLU A 112 22.42 6.14 -16.67
CA GLU A 112 22.52 4.70 -16.97
C GLU A 112 23.74 4.11 -16.25
N LEU A 113 23.54 2.98 -15.58
CA LEU A 113 24.58 2.24 -14.88
C LEU A 113 25.30 1.32 -15.87
N THR A 114 26.58 1.06 -15.63
CA THR A 114 27.37 0.15 -16.48
C THR A 114 26.99 -1.31 -16.18
N PRO A 115 26.60 -2.12 -17.19
CA PRO A 115 26.31 -3.55 -17.01
C PRO A 115 27.44 -4.31 -16.29
N GLY A 116 27.07 -5.30 -15.49
CA GLY A 116 28.00 -6.10 -14.69
C GLY A 116 28.56 -5.43 -13.42
N THR A 117 28.27 -4.14 -13.18
CA THR A 117 28.63 -3.49 -11.91
C THR A 117 27.72 -3.93 -10.76
N ALA A 118 28.19 -3.78 -9.52
CA ALA A 118 27.40 -4.13 -8.34
C ALA A 118 26.13 -3.27 -8.24
N GLU A 119 26.24 -1.99 -8.61
CA GLU A 119 25.15 -1.03 -8.64
C GLU A 119 24.12 -1.40 -9.70
N TYR A 120 24.56 -1.79 -10.91
CA TYR A 120 23.66 -2.26 -11.97
C TYR A 120 22.91 -3.53 -11.55
N ASN A 121 23.62 -4.50 -10.98
CA ASN A 121 23.02 -5.76 -10.54
C ASN A 121 21.99 -5.51 -9.43
N ALA A 122 22.29 -4.63 -8.46
CA ALA A 122 21.33 -4.24 -7.43
C ALA A 122 20.09 -3.55 -8.00
N ALA A 123 20.27 -2.67 -9.00
CA ALA A 123 19.15 -2.03 -9.69
C ALA A 123 18.30 -3.05 -10.48
N ALA A 124 18.93 -4.01 -11.15
CA ALA A 124 18.26 -5.08 -11.88
C ALA A 124 17.44 -5.97 -10.96
N GLU A 125 18.01 -6.36 -9.81
CA GLU A 125 17.34 -7.13 -8.77
C GLU A 125 16.08 -6.42 -8.24
N GLU A 126 16.18 -5.12 -7.98
CA GLU A 126 15.03 -4.32 -7.54
C GLU A 126 14.00 -4.17 -8.66
N PHE A 127 14.44 -3.93 -9.90
CA PHE A 127 13.57 -3.77 -11.06
C PHE A 127 12.75 -5.04 -11.33
N ALA A 128 13.36 -6.22 -11.23
CA ALA A 128 12.68 -7.51 -11.33
C ALA A 128 11.57 -7.66 -10.27
N ARG A 129 11.81 -7.20 -9.04
CA ARG A 129 10.83 -7.20 -7.94
C ARG A 129 9.73 -6.15 -8.09
N LEU A 130 9.82 -5.27 -9.08
CA LEU A 130 8.79 -4.30 -9.43
C LEU A 130 8.12 -4.60 -10.79
N ASP A 131 8.46 -5.71 -11.44
CA ASP A 131 7.89 -6.10 -12.73
C ASP A 131 6.39 -6.40 -12.58
N TRP A 132 5.57 -5.54 -13.19
CA TRP A 132 4.11 -5.56 -13.13
C TRP A 132 3.45 -6.83 -13.68
N ARG A 133 4.20 -7.65 -14.44
CA ARG A 133 3.69 -8.91 -15.00
C ARG A 133 3.56 -10.02 -13.94
N PHE A 134 4.20 -9.84 -12.77
CA PHE A 134 4.28 -10.86 -11.74
C PHE A 134 3.51 -10.44 -10.49
N ASP A 135 2.33 -11.04 -10.30
CA ASP A 135 1.43 -10.75 -9.17
C ASP A 135 2.10 -10.89 -7.79
N TYR A 136 3.11 -11.75 -7.67
CA TYR A 136 3.86 -11.97 -6.42
C TYR A 136 4.47 -10.70 -5.85
N ASN A 137 4.89 -9.78 -6.71
CA ASN A 137 5.50 -8.49 -6.34
C ASN A 137 4.47 -7.52 -5.73
N PHE A 138 3.18 -7.73 -5.96
CA PHE A 138 2.10 -6.81 -5.62
C PHE A 138 1.11 -7.38 -4.61
N VAL A 139 1.46 -8.52 -4.00
CA VAL A 139 0.82 -8.93 -2.75
C VAL A 139 1.57 -8.29 -1.60
N GLU A 140 0.91 -7.33 -0.97
CA GLU A 140 1.47 -6.50 0.10
C GLU A 140 0.80 -6.78 1.45
N ASP A 141 1.53 -6.47 2.52
CA ASP A 141 0.96 -6.38 3.86
C ASP A 141 -0.03 -5.21 3.90
N ALA A 142 -1.21 -5.47 4.45
CA ALA A 142 -2.30 -4.52 4.54
C ALA A 142 -2.83 -4.41 5.98
N ASP A 143 -1.95 -4.61 6.96
CA ASP A 143 -2.26 -4.35 8.35
C ASP A 143 -2.65 -2.89 8.54
N PHE A 144 -3.73 -2.66 9.29
CA PHE A 144 -4.24 -1.31 9.47
C PHE A 144 -4.69 -1.04 10.89
N PHE A 145 -4.58 0.23 11.25
CA PHE A 145 -5.29 0.85 12.37
C PHE A 145 -6.01 2.08 11.84
N LYS A 146 -7.34 2.07 11.89
CA LYS A 146 -8.20 3.08 11.29
C LYS A 146 -9.07 3.74 12.35
N LEU A 147 -9.02 5.07 12.40
CA LEU A 147 -10.02 5.87 13.09
C LEU A 147 -11.34 5.82 12.29
N ARG A 148 -12.37 5.19 12.86
CA ARG A 148 -13.68 5.03 12.23
C ARG A 148 -14.55 6.25 12.42
N GLU A 149 -14.60 6.77 13.64
CA GLU A 149 -15.49 7.86 14.00
C GLU A 149 -14.92 8.69 15.16
N ILE A 150 -15.12 10.00 15.08
CA ILE A 150 -15.07 10.91 16.22
C ILE A 150 -16.37 11.70 16.24
N SER A 151 -17.12 11.59 17.32
CA SER A 151 -18.36 12.32 17.55
C SER A 151 -18.22 13.21 18.77
N ILE A 152 -18.52 14.50 18.61
CA ILE A 152 -18.48 15.49 19.69
C ILE A 152 -19.88 16.08 19.81
N SER A 153 -20.49 15.99 20.99
CA SER A 153 -21.81 16.56 21.26
C SER A 153 -21.79 17.42 22.51
N TYR A 154 -22.52 18.55 22.46
CA TYR A 154 -22.66 19.45 23.61
C TYR A 154 -24.13 19.71 23.93
N SER A 155 -24.53 19.47 25.18
CA SER A 155 -25.87 19.81 25.68
C SER A 155 -25.93 21.26 26.15
N LEU A 156 -26.81 22.05 25.52
CA LEU A 156 -27.08 23.45 25.90
C LEU A 156 -28.08 23.58 27.06
N ARG A 157 -28.45 22.48 27.73
CA ARG A 157 -29.52 22.44 28.73
C ARG A 157 -29.28 23.35 29.93
N ASP A 158 -28.03 23.60 30.30
CA ASP A 158 -27.68 24.52 31.39
C ASP A 158 -27.56 25.99 30.97
N ILE A 159 -27.49 26.26 29.66
CA ILE A 159 -27.26 27.59 29.08
C ILE A 159 -28.58 28.23 28.65
N LEU A 160 -29.44 27.48 27.94
CA LEU A 160 -30.68 28.01 27.39
C LEU A 160 -31.67 28.55 28.44
N PRO A 161 -31.90 27.90 29.61
CA PRO A 161 -32.78 28.44 30.64
C PRO A 161 -32.27 29.75 31.25
N LYS A 162 -30.93 29.93 31.31
CA LYS A 162 -30.31 31.15 31.85
C LYS A 162 -30.40 32.34 30.89
N LEU A 163 -30.35 32.08 29.58
CA LEU A 163 -30.44 33.13 28.55
C LEU A 163 -31.88 33.53 28.22
N PHE A 164 -32.83 32.58 28.29
CA PHE A 164 -34.19 32.79 27.79
C PHE A 164 -35.29 32.65 28.86
N GLY A 165 -34.93 32.49 30.14
CA GLY A 165 -35.89 32.43 31.25
C GLY A 165 -36.86 31.25 31.21
N ALA A 166 -36.63 30.28 30.31
CA ALA A 166 -37.54 29.16 30.09
C ALA A 166 -37.32 28.06 31.15
N ASN A 167 -38.12 28.12 32.22
CA ASN A 167 -38.19 27.07 33.22
C ASN A 167 -38.93 25.83 32.65
N SER A 168 -38.27 24.68 32.77
CA SER A 168 -38.81 23.32 32.98
C SER A 168 -39.05 22.30 31.84
N TYR A 169 -38.85 22.60 30.55
CA TYR A 169 -39.19 21.61 29.48
C TYR A 169 -38.08 21.17 28.51
N LEU A 170 -36.83 21.61 28.68
CA LEU A 170 -35.73 21.13 27.83
C LEU A 170 -35.21 19.78 28.35
N ARG A 171 -35.38 18.72 27.55
CA ARG A 171 -34.74 17.41 27.72
C ARG A 171 -33.76 17.19 26.58
N ASP A 172 -32.64 16.54 26.90
CA ASP A 172 -31.73 16.03 25.87
C ASP A 172 -32.47 14.96 25.05
N LEU A 173 -32.37 15.03 23.72
CA LEU A 173 -32.83 13.99 22.80
C LEU A 173 -31.86 12.80 22.82
#